data_AF-A0A940NAF1-F1
#
_entry.id   AF-A0A940NAF1-F1
#
_cell.length_a   1.000
_cell.length_b   1.000
_cell.length_c   1.000
_cell.angle_alpha   90.00
_cell.angle_beta   90.00
_cell.angle_gamma   90.00
#
_symmetry.space_group_name_H-M   'P 1'
#
loop_
_entity.id
_entity.type
_entity.pdbx_description
1 polymer ?
#
loop_
_entity_poly.entity_id
_entity_poly.type
_entity_poly.pdbx_seq_one_letter_code
_entity_poly.pdbx_strand_id
1 'polypeptide(L)' 'MSGEQFEVVPHESPVIEVVDALAKGDTVVTVFPLDGQRVAGPEVRSVVDEVGREWIETVADNSGPGRTLADLPRVDHE' A
#
# COMPACT_ATOMS: atom_id res chain seq x y z
N MET A 1 16.14 0.39 -3.87
CA MET A 1 14.87 -0.33 -4.11
C MET A 1 14.70 -0.40 -5.61
N SER A 2 14.80 -1.59 -6.21
CA SER A 2 14.52 -1.75 -7.64
C SER A 2 13.01 -1.67 -7.79
N GLY A 3 12.49 -0.56 -8.32
CA GLY A 3 11.07 -0.46 -8.62
C GLY A 3 10.72 -1.53 -9.67
N GLU A 4 9.80 -2.42 -9.34
CA GLU A 4 9.22 -3.31 -10.34
C GLU A 4 8.57 -2.46 -11.43
N GLN A 5 9.11 -2.55 -12.64
CA GLN A 5 8.51 -1.95 -13.82
C GLN A 5 7.28 -2.77 -14.18
N PHE A 6 6.09 -2.17 -14.02
CA PHE A 6 4.85 -2.80 -14.44
C PHE A 6 4.83 -2.97 -15.97
N GLU A 7 4.60 -4.20 -16.44
CA GLU A 7 4.45 -4.51 -17.87
C GLU A 7 3.25 -3.79 -18.50
N VAL A 8 2.19 -3.59 -17.71
CA VAL A 8 1.01 -2.79 -18.04
C VAL A 8 0.90 -1.65 -17.05
N VAL A 9 0.69 -0.43 -17.55
CA VAL A 9 0.49 0.75 -16.70
C VAL A 9 -0.70 0.50 -15.76
N PRO A 10 -0.52 0.54 -14.42
CA PRO A 10 -1.61 0.36 -13.48
C PRO A 10 -2.74 1.36 -13.76
N HIS A 11 -3.96 1.10 -13.32
CA HIS A 11 -5.02 2.12 -13.38
C HIS A 11 -5.60 2.29 -11.99
N GLU A 12 -6.22 3.44 -11.76
CA GLU A 12 -6.98 3.63 -10.52
C GLU A 12 -8.16 2.65 -10.54
N SER A 13 -8.25 1.79 -9.53
CA SER A 13 -9.35 0.85 -9.35
C SER A 13 -10.26 1.35 -8.23
N PRO A 14 -11.59 1.26 -8.39
CA PRO A 14 -12.51 1.61 -7.32
C PRO A 14 -12.34 0.66 -6.12
N VAL A 15 -12.59 1.18 -4.91
CA VAL A 15 -12.40 0.43 -3.65
C VAL A 15 -13.17 -0.89 -3.64
N ILE A 16 -14.36 -0.94 -4.24
CA ILE A 16 -15.16 -2.17 -4.31
C ILE A 16 -14.47 -3.28 -5.10
N GLU A 17 -13.76 -2.95 -6.20
CA GLU A 17 -13.02 -3.94 -6.98
C GLU A 17 -11.81 -4.46 -6.20
N VAL A 18 -11.16 -3.60 -5.41
CA VAL A 18 -10.06 -4.01 -4.52
C VAL A 18 -10.56 -4.99 -3.47
N VAL A 19 -11.69 -4.71 -2.83
CA VAL A 19 -12.30 -5.61 -1.83
C VAL A 19 -12.67 -6.94 -2.47
N ASP A 20 -13.30 -6.92 -3.65
CA ASP A 20 -13.65 -8.14 -4.38
C ASP A 20 -12.42 -8.98 -4.75
N ALA A 21 -11.33 -8.34 -5.19
CA ALA A 21 -10.08 -9.01 -5.52
C ALA A 21 -9.46 -9.68 -4.28
N LEU A 22 -9.38 -8.94 -3.17
CA LEU A 22 -8.91 -9.47 -1.89
C LEU A 22 -9.77 -10.64 -1.40
N ALA A 23 -11.09 -10.54 -1.51
CA ALA A 23 -12.03 -11.61 -1.14
C ALA A 23 -11.88 -12.86 -2.03
N LYS A 24 -11.46 -12.69 -3.29
CA LYS A 24 -11.14 -13.81 -4.21
C LYS A 24 -9.76 -14.43 -3.94
N GLY A 25 -8.95 -13.80 -3.11
CA GLY A 25 -7.59 -14.24 -2.79
C GLY A 25 -6.50 -13.66 -3.70
N ASP A 26 -6.82 -12.64 -4.49
CA ASP A 26 -5.83 -11.93 -5.30
C ASP A 26 -4.91 -11.08 -4.42
N THR A 27 -3.66 -10.93 -4.83
CA THR A 27 -2.70 -10.02 -4.20
C THR A 27 -2.88 -8.61 -4.76
N VAL A 28 -3.15 -7.64 -3.89
CA VAL A 28 -3.30 -6.24 -4.26
C VAL A 28 -2.19 -5.42 -3.62
N VAL A 29 -1.58 -4.51 -4.40
CA VAL A 29 -0.52 -3.60 -3.95
C VAL A 29 -0.90 -2.15 -4.18
N THR A 30 -0.37 -1.27 -3.33
CA THR A 30 -0.42 0.18 -3.58
C THR A 30 0.56 0.56 -4.69
N VAL A 31 0.27 1.64 -5.42
CA VAL A 31 1.15 2.17 -6.47
C VAL A 31 1.36 3.66 -6.23
N PHE A 32 2.61 4.08 -6.12
CA PHE A 32 2.98 5.47 -5.87
C PHE A 32 3.66 6.09 -7.10
N PRO A 33 3.32 7.33 -7.47
CA PRO A 33 4.11 8.10 -8.42
C PRO A 33 5.39 8.60 -7.75
N LEU A 34 6.56 8.23 -8.26
CA LEU A 34 7.87 8.69 -7.80
C LEU A 34 8.74 9.05 -9.00
N ASP A 35 9.20 10.30 -9.09
CA ASP A 35 10.09 10.79 -10.16
C ASP A 35 9.63 10.44 -11.59
N GLY A 36 8.32 10.55 -11.84
CA GLY A 36 7.71 10.24 -13.15
C GLY A 36 7.56 8.74 -13.44
N GLN A 37 7.95 7.89 -12.49
CA GLN A 37 7.76 6.45 -12.53
C GLN A 37 6.63 6.03 -11.58
N ARG A 38 6.09 4.83 -11.81
CA ARG A 38 5.13 4.20 -10.90
C ARG A 38 5.85 3.08 -10.18
N VAL A 39 5.83 3.13 -8.85
CA VAL A 39 6.55 2.20 -7.99
C VAL A 39 5.54 1.42 -7.16
N ALA A 40 5.69 0.10 -7.12
CA ALA A 40 4.93 -0.76 -6.23
C ALA A 40 5.24 -0.40 -4.78
N GLY A 41 4.19 -0.13 -4.02
CA GLY A 41 4.23 0.07 -2.58
C GLY A 41 3.85 -1.21 -1.83
N PRO A 42 3.53 -1.10 -0.54
CA PRO A 42 3.10 -2.23 0.26
C PRO A 42 1.86 -2.93 -0.33
N GLU A 43 1.81 -4.24 -0.14
CA GLU A 43 0.59 -5.04 -0.28
C GLU A 43 -0.50 -4.52 0.67
N VAL A 44 -1.75 -4.75 0.30
CA VAL A 44 -2.90 -4.45 1.16
C VAL A 44 -3.68 -5.72 1.49
N ARG A 45 -4.37 -5.69 2.62
CA ARG A 45 -5.29 -6.77 3.03
C ARG A 45 -6.56 -6.18 3.60
N SER A 46 -7.65 -6.95 3.52
CA SER A 46 -8.85 -6.67 4.29
C SER A 46 -8.69 -7.20 5.72
N VAL A 47 -9.15 -6.42 6.68
CA VAL A 47 -9.23 -6.81 8.08
C VAL A 47 -10.65 -6.60 8.56
N VAL A 48 -11.16 -7.60 9.29
CA VAL A 48 -12.47 -7.55 9.92
C VAL A 48 -12.27 -7.62 11.43
N ASP A 49 -12.81 -6.67 12.17
CA ASP A 49 -12.79 -6.71 13.64
C ASP A 49 -13.82 -7.69 14.23
N GLU A 50 -13.75 -7.88 15.54
CA GLU A 50 -14.67 -8.74 16.30
C GLU A 50 -16.14 -8.28 16.21
N VAL A 51 -16.39 -7.02 15.83
CA VAL A 51 -17.72 -6.43 15.70
C VAL A 51 -18.19 -6.41 14.24
N GLY A 52 -17.43 -7.01 13.33
CA GLY A 52 -17.76 -7.13 11.90
C GLY A 52 -17.49 -5.87 11.08
N ARG A 53 -16.68 -4.93 11.56
CA ARG A 53 -16.24 -3.78 10.76
C ARG A 53 -15.10 -4.21 9.86
N GLU A 54 -15.21 -3.87 8.58
CA GLU A 54 -14.20 -4.20 7.58
C GLU A 54 -13.48 -2.93 7.11
N TRP A 55 -12.15 -3.02 6.98
CA TRP A 55 -11.33 -1.97 6.37
C TRP A 55 -10.13 -2.58 5.63
N ILE A 56 -9.44 -1.73 4.86
CA ILE A 56 -8.20 -2.08 4.15
C ILE A 56 -7.03 -1.50 4.92
N GLU A 57 -5.99 -2.30 5.13
CA GLU A 57 -4.72 -1.85 5.70
C GLU A 57 -3.54 -2.32 4.86
N THR A 58 -2.39 -1.66 5.04
CA THR A 58 -1.13 -2.06 4.39
C THR A 58 -0.47 -3.18 5.18
N VAL A 59 0.04 -4.19 4.47
CA VAL A 59 0.89 -5.22 5.03
C VAL A 59 2.26 -4.61 5.29
N ALA A 60 2.74 -4.71 6.53
CA ALA A 60 4.05 -4.21 6.87
C ALA A 60 5.12 -4.94 6.04
N ASP A 61 5.87 -4.19 5.25
CA ASP A 61 7.04 -4.70 4.57
C ASP A 61 8.14 -4.97 5.62
N ASN A 62 8.41 -6.24 5.90
CA ASN A 62 9.47 -6.68 6.83
C ASN A 62 10.89 -6.42 6.27
N SER A 63 11.04 -5.74 5.14
CA SER A 63 12.30 -5.53 4.43
C SER A 63 13.27 -4.51 5.08
N GLY A 64 13.01 -4.01 6.28
CA GLY A 64 13.96 -3.17 7.00
C GLY A 64 13.59 -2.86 8.45
N PRO A 65 14.53 -2.33 9.27
CA PRO A 65 14.18 -1.82 10.59
C PRO A 65 13.08 -0.76 10.42
N GLY A 66 11.92 -1.00 11.04
CA GLY A 66 10.75 -0.16 10.88
C GLY A 66 11.10 1.30 11.13
N ARG A 67 10.79 2.17 10.17
CA ARG A 67 10.96 3.61 10.36
C ARG A 67 10.05 4.05 11.50
N THR A 68 10.65 4.70 12.48
CA THR A 68 9.97 5.23 13.66
C THR A 68 9.56 6.67 13.42
N LEU A 69 8.71 7.21 14.30
CA LEU A 69 8.39 8.65 14.29
C LEU A 69 9.64 9.53 14.39
N ALA A 70 10.75 9.03 14.93
CA ALA A 70 12.02 9.77 15.01
C ALA A 70 12.72 9.92 13.65
N ASP A 71 12.38 9.08 12.66
CA ASP A 71 12.94 9.12 11.31
C ASP A 71 12.16 10.06 10.38
N LEU A 72 11.07 10.66 10.86
CA LEU A 72 10.30 11.64 10.10
C LEU A 72 11.07 12.97 9.99
N PRO A 73 11.06 13.63 8.82
CA PRO A 73 11.62 14.98 8.69
C PRO A 73 10.96 15.92 9.69
N ARG A 74 11.76 16.62 10.49
CA ARG A 74 11.26 17.66 11.38
C ARG A 74 11.01 18.90 10.54
N VAL A 75 9.74 19.28 10.43
CA VAL A 75 9.35 20.60 9.95
C VAL A 75 9.37 21.52 11.15
N ASP A 76 10.46 22.29 11.28
CA ASP A 76 10.49 23.41 12.22
C ASP A 76 9.55 24.49 11.65
N HIS A 77 8.52 24.85 12.41
CA HIS A 77 7.67 26.00 12.08
C HIS A 77 8.34 27.26 12.62
N GLU A 78 8.84 28.12 11.72
CA GLU A 78 9.28 29.49 12.04
C GLU A 78 8.11 30.43 12.34
#